data_AF-A0A3D0TSW1-F1
#
_entry.id   AF-A0A3D0TSW1-F1
#
_cell.length_a   1.000
_cell.length_b   1.000
_cell.length_c   1.000
_cell.angle_alpha   90.00
_cell.angle_beta   90.00
_cell.angle_gamma   90.00
#
_symmetry.space_group_name_H-M   'P 1'
#
loop_
_entity.id
_entity.type
_entity.pdbx_description
1 polymer ?
#
loop_
_entity_poly.entity_id
_entity_poly.type
_entity_poly.pdbx_seq_one_letter_code
_entity_poly.pdbx_strand_id
1 'polypeptide(L)'
;MYLCTKRKRTKKQKHLPKREMIPDRISIHDKPKTKGLVEVEGDTFLSPKKARTTESGFLGSVRGVHLLVGTKLPNLKPTTMSEGVSRSTEHLSADLLVLDNGIENKNHLDFPLDAYFCDPHSPWQKPHVEGDIGLLRRWFIPKGTDLRNVSEKQLQTHIHILNGKYRKSLGYASAYEIGVKRGIIETIPEKPLADWSCISLGN
;
A
#
# COMPACT_ATOMS: atom_id res chain seq x y z
N MET A 1 -5.52 1.02 -64.18
CA MET A 1 -4.57 1.83 -63.38
C MET A 1 -4.18 1.03 -62.15
N TYR A 2 -2.88 0.74 -61.97
CA TYR A 2 -2.36 -0.05 -60.84
C TYR A 2 -1.96 0.90 -59.70
N LEU A 3 -2.54 0.77 -58.51
CA LEU A 3 -2.20 1.60 -57.35
C LEU A 3 -0.96 1.01 -56.65
N CYS A 4 0.20 1.63 -56.86
CA CYS A 4 1.46 1.19 -56.27
C CYS A 4 1.54 1.62 -54.79
N THR A 5 1.32 0.70 -53.86
CA THR A 5 1.47 0.94 -52.42
C THR A 5 2.95 0.87 -52.03
N LYS A 6 3.54 2.00 -51.63
CA LYS A 6 4.92 2.06 -51.11
C LYS A 6 5.03 1.21 -49.84
N ARG A 7 5.78 0.10 -49.89
CA ARG A 7 6.13 -0.71 -48.71
C ARG A 7 6.86 0.17 -47.69
N LYS A 8 6.21 0.47 -46.56
CA LYS A 8 6.87 1.07 -45.39
C LYS A 8 7.82 0.03 -44.78
N ARG A 9 9.13 0.27 -44.84
CA ARG A 9 10.12 -0.45 -44.03
C ARG A 9 9.88 -0.07 -42.57
N THR A 10 9.29 -0.97 -41.79
CA THR A 10 9.28 -0.87 -40.32
C THR A 10 10.72 -1.03 -39.84
N LYS A 11 11.22 -0.07 -39.04
CA LYS A 11 12.53 -0.21 -38.38
C LYS A 11 12.47 -1.48 -37.51
N LYS A 12 13.43 -2.40 -37.70
CA LYS A 12 13.59 -3.54 -36.78
C LYS A 12 13.74 -2.97 -35.37
N GLN A 13 12.83 -3.32 -34.46
CA GLN A 13 13.01 -3.04 -33.04
C GLN A 13 14.33 -3.68 -32.62
N LYS A 14 15.26 -2.89 -32.10
CA LYS A 14 16.46 -3.43 -31.45
C LYS A 14 15.98 -4.30 -30.30
N HIS A 15 16.50 -5.53 -30.19
CA HIS A 15 16.37 -6.33 -28.98
C HIS A 15 17.11 -5.59 -27.86
N LEU A 16 16.39 -4.72 -27.16
CA LEU A 16 16.84 -4.16 -25.90
C LEU A 16 16.86 -5.29 -24.87
N PRO A 17 17.83 -5.30 -23.94
CA PRO A 17 17.77 -6.20 -22.80
C PRO A 17 16.42 -6.01 -22.11
N LYS A 18 15.80 -7.13 -21.70
CA LYS A 18 14.52 -7.10 -20.99
C LYS A 18 14.75 -6.31 -19.71
N ARG A 19 14.14 -5.13 -19.59
CA ARG A 19 14.21 -4.34 -18.36
C ARG A 19 13.45 -5.09 -17.29
N GLU A 20 14.17 -5.63 -16.32
CA GLU A 20 13.56 -6.13 -15.09
C GLU A 20 13.11 -4.93 -14.26
N MET A 21 11.80 -4.86 -14.01
CA MET A 21 11.17 -3.73 -13.35
C MET A 21 11.42 -3.74 -11.84
N ILE A 22 11.37 -4.94 -11.24
CA ILE A 22 11.65 -5.21 -9.84
C ILE A 22 12.66 -6.37 -9.84
N PRO A 23 13.94 -6.12 -9.52
CA PRO A 23 14.94 -7.18 -9.39
C PRO A 23 14.57 -8.09 -8.22
N ASP A 24 14.97 -9.36 -8.24
CA ASP A 24 14.81 -10.30 -7.11
C ASP A 24 13.37 -10.48 -6.57
N ARG A 25 12.35 -10.18 -7.39
CA ARG A 25 10.95 -10.26 -6.99
C ARG A 25 10.58 -11.70 -6.58
N ILE A 26 9.83 -11.84 -5.48
CA ILE A 26 9.31 -13.13 -5.01
C ILE A 26 7.83 -13.25 -5.39
N SER A 27 7.42 -14.37 -5.99
CA SER A 27 6.02 -14.57 -6.38
C SER A 27 5.12 -14.79 -5.17
N ILE A 28 3.88 -14.33 -5.24
CA ILE A 28 2.84 -14.65 -4.25
C ILE A 28 2.62 -16.16 -4.05
N HIS A 29 2.99 -17.00 -5.03
CA HIS A 29 2.88 -18.46 -4.91
C HIS A 29 3.91 -19.08 -3.96
N ASP A 30 5.04 -18.39 -3.76
CA ASP A 30 6.18 -18.83 -2.94
C ASP A 30 6.05 -18.40 -1.47
N LYS A 31 5.03 -17.60 -1.14
CA LYS A 31 4.81 -17.14 0.23
C LYS A 31 4.46 -18.31 1.16
N PRO A 32 4.87 -18.24 2.45
CA PRO A 32 4.54 -19.28 3.40
C PRO A 32 3.03 -19.43 3.52
N LYS A 33 2.56 -20.69 3.63
CA LYS A 33 1.13 -21.03 3.75
C LYS A 33 0.75 -21.46 5.17
N THR A 34 1.58 -21.08 6.14
CA THR A 34 1.37 -21.39 7.56
C THR A 34 0.07 -20.75 8.05
N LYS A 35 -0.71 -21.50 8.83
CA LYS A 35 -1.94 -20.95 9.43
C LYS A 35 -1.58 -19.86 10.44
N GLY A 36 -2.33 -18.76 10.41
CA GLY A 36 -2.16 -17.65 11.36
C GLY A 36 -1.21 -16.55 10.91
N LEU A 37 -0.66 -16.63 9.70
CA LEU A 37 0.15 -15.55 9.13
C LEU A 37 -0.66 -14.24 9.05
N VAL A 38 -0.02 -13.17 9.50
CA VAL A 38 -0.53 -11.81 9.42
C VAL A 38 -0.01 -11.19 8.13
N GLU A 39 -0.86 -11.23 7.11
CA GLU A 39 -0.57 -10.70 5.78
C GLU A 39 -1.07 -9.26 5.66
N VAL A 40 -0.20 -8.36 5.20
CA VAL A 40 -0.57 -6.99 4.87
C VAL A 40 -0.71 -6.86 3.35
N GLU A 41 -1.84 -6.36 2.88
CA GLU A 41 -2.06 -6.00 1.49
C GLU A 41 -1.72 -4.52 1.29
N GLY A 42 -0.63 -4.20 0.60
CA GLY A 42 -0.19 -2.82 0.37
C GLY A 42 -0.60 -2.26 -0.98
N ASP A 43 -0.94 -0.97 -1.03
CA ASP A 43 -1.18 -0.24 -2.27
C ASP A 43 -0.70 1.21 -2.17
N THR A 44 -0.49 1.81 -3.33
CA THR A 44 -0.23 3.24 -3.43
C THR A 44 -1.48 3.97 -3.90
N PHE A 45 -1.77 5.13 -3.31
CA PHE A 45 -2.83 6.01 -3.77
C PHE A 45 -2.26 7.35 -4.19
N LEU A 46 -2.62 7.74 -5.42
CA LEU A 46 -2.02 8.88 -6.10
C LEU A 46 -2.87 10.15 -6.03
N SER A 47 -2.17 11.29 -6.00
CA SER A 47 -2.75 12.57 -6.41
C SER A 47 -3.18 12.54 -7.89
N PRO A 48 -4.19 13.32 -8.28
CA PRO A 48 -4.60 13.46 -9.66
C PRO A 48 -3.47 14.05 -10.51
N LYS A 49 -3.28 13.53 -11.73
CA LYS A 49 -2.27 14.06 -12.67
C LYS A 49 -2.38 15.58 -12.88
N LYS A 50 -3.62 16.11 -12.88
CA LYS A 50 -3.89 17.56 -13.02
C LYS A 50 -3.33 18.42 -11.87
N ALA A 51 -3.11 17.85 -10.69
CA ALA A 51 -2.53 18.56 -9.55
C ALA A 51 -1.04 18.85 -9.71
N ARG A 52 -0.36 18.21 -10.69
CA ARG A 52 1.07 18.38 -10.98
C ARG A 52 1.96 18.26 -9.73
N THR A 53 1.59 17.35 -8.83
CA THR A 53 2.35 17.02 -7.61
C THR A 53 2.87 15.60 -7.68
N THR A 54 3.99 15.34 -7.02
CA THR A 54 4.51 13.99 -6.80
C THR A 54 3.95 13.36 -5.53
N GLU A 55 3.26 14.14 -4.69
CA GLU A 55 2.72 13.63 -3.44
C GLU A 55 1.74 12.48 -3.67
N SER A 56 2.00 11.42 -2.94
CA SER A 56 1.33 10.13 -3.00
C SER A 56 1.09 9.64 -1.58
N GLY A 57 0.45 8.49 -1.42
CA GLY A 57 0.37 7.82 -0.13
C GLY A 57 0.49 6.32 -0.30
N PHE A 58 1.00 5.67 0.74
CA PHE A 58 0.96 4.24 0.91
C PHE A 58 -0.16 3.89 1.88
N LEU A 59 -0.92 2.83 1.58
CA LEU A 59 -1.90 2.25 2.48
C LEU A 59 -1.77 0.73 2.48
N GLY A 60 -1.61 0.15 3.66
CA GLY A 60 -1.68 -1.28 3.93
C GLY A 60 -3.00 -1.65 4.60
N SER A 61 -3.58 -2.78 4.22
CA SER A 61 -4.72 -3.40 4.90
C SER A 61 -4.33 -4.78 5.41
N VAL A 62 -4.48 -5.03 6.72
CA VAL A 62 -4.23 -6.35 7.31
C VAL A 62 -5.36 -7.30 6.95
N ARG A 63 -5.00 -8.39 6.27
CA ARG A 63 -5.95 -9.35 5.72
C ARG A 63 -6.79 -10.01 6.82
N GLY A 64 -8.10 -10.07 6.59
CA GLY A 64 -9.06 -10.70 7.51
C GLY A 64 -9.36 -9.90 8.79
N VAL A 65 -8.71 -8.75 9.00
CA VAL A 65 -9.00 -7.81 10.10
C VAL A 65 -9.42 -6.45 9.56
N HIS A 66 -8.99 -6.09 8.35
CA HIS A 66 -9.17 -4.77 7.75
C HIS A 66 -8.60 -3.63 8.61
N LEU A 67 -7.52 -3.92 9.33
CA LEU A 67 -6.76 -2.90 10.03
C LEU A 67 -5.94 -2.12 8.99
N LEU A 68 -6.21 -0.83 8.88
CA LEU A 68 -5.51 0.05 7.97
C LEU A 68 -4.28 0.66 8.63
N VAL A 69 -3.19 0.66 7.91
CA VAL A 69 -1.97 1.40 8.21
C VAL A 69 -1.56 2.17 6.97
N GLY A 70 -0.86 3.29 7.10
CA GLY A 70 -0.43 4.04 5.92
C GLY A 70 0.30 5.31 6.28
N THR A 71 0.85 5.97 5.27
CA THR A 71 1.55 7.24 5.43
C THR A 71 1.60 7.99 4.10
N LYS A 72 1.74 9.32 4.15
CA LYS A 72 2.01 10.11 2.97
C LYS A 72 3.46 9.94 2.51
N LEU A 73 3.59 9.94 1.19
CA LEU A 73 4.86 9.91 0.49
C LEU A 73 5.04 11.22 -0.29
N PRO A 74 6.18 11.91 -0.18
CA PRO A 74 6.46 13.07 -1.04
C PRO A 74 6.56 12.70 -2.53
N ASN A 75 6.91 11.46 -2.84
CA ASN A 75 7.01 10.91 -4.19
C ASN A 75 7.00 9.36 -4.17
N LEU A 76 6.76 8.73 -5.32
CA LEU A 76 6.84 7.27 -5.51
C LEU A 76 8.24 6.77 -5.87
N LYS A 77 9.31 7.42 -5.40
CA LYS A 77 10.65 6.83 -5.57
C LYS A 77 10.78 5.59 -4.68
N PRO A 78 11.52 4.55 -5.10
CA PRO A 78 11.68 3.34 -4.30
C PRO A 78 12.25 3.56 -2.89
N THR A 79 13.14 4.53 -2.72
CA THR A 79 13.68 4.91 -1.40
C THR A 79 12.58 5.41 -0.47
N THR A 80 11.75 6.33 -0.97
CA THR A 80 10.63 6.90 -0.23
C THR A 80 9.56 5.86 0.08
N MET A 81 9.31 4.93 -0.85
CA MET A 81 8.40 3.81 -0.63
C MET A 81 8.89 2.92 0.52
N SER A 82 10.19 2.60 0.55
CA SER A 82 10.79 1.78 1.61
C SER A 82 10.65 2.42 2.99
N GLU A 83 11.00 3.71 3.09
CA GLU A 83 10.78 4.48 4.32
C GLU A 83 9.30 4.52 4.73
N GLY A 84 8.41 4.67 3.77
CA GLY A 84 6.97 4.73 4.00
C GLY A 84 6.39 3.42 4.51
N VAL A 85 6.79 2.30 3.91
CA VAL A 85 6.44 0.96 4.37
C VAL A 85 6.94 0.77 5.80
N SER A 86 8.23 1.02 6.06
CA SER A 86 8.83 0.90 7.39
C SER A 86 8.06 1.66 8.47
N ARG A 87 7.77 2.94 8.22
CA ARG A 87 7.00 3.78 9.15
C ARG A 87 5.57 3.29 9.36
N SER A 88 4.93 2.78 8.31
CA SER A 88 3.55 2.31 8.40
C SER A 88 3.40 0.98 9.13
N THR A 89 4.43 0.13 9.10
CA THR A 89 4.40 -1.22 9.70
C THR A 89 5.15 -1.31 11.03
N GLU A 90 5.79 -0.22 11.50
CA GLU A 90 6.61 -0.19 12.71
C GLU A 90 5.91 -0.75 13.96
N HIS A 91 4.63 -0.43 14.14
CA HIS A 91 3.83 -0.87 15.29
C HIS A 91 2.95 -2.10 14.99
N LEU A 92 3.24 -2.79 13.89
CA LEU A 92 2.45 -3.91 13.40
C LEU A 92 3.25 -5.20 13.52
N SER A 93 2.74 -6.15 14.29
CA SER A 93 3.21 -7.53 14.27
C SER A 93 2.65 -8.22 13.01
N ALA A 94 3.31 -7.99 11.88
CA ALA A 94 2.99 -8.59 10.59
C ALA A 94 4.14 -9.51 10.12
N ASP A 95 3.80 -10.53 9.34
CA ASP A 95 4.79 -11.50 8.84
C ASP A 95 5.24 -11.16 7.42
N LEU A 96 4.31 -10.68 6.58
CA LEU A 96 4.58 -10.45 5.16
C LEU A 96 3.75 -9.32 4.57
N LEU A 97 4.23 -8.79 3.44
CA LEU A 97 3.59 -7.73 2.67
C LEU A 97 3.31 -8.21 1.24
N VAL A 98 2.07 -8.06 0.79
CA VAL A 98 1.64 -8.39 -0.58
C VAL A 98 1.45 -7.11 -1.37
N LEU A 99 2.15 -6.98 -2.49
CA LEU A 99 2.17 -5.78 -3.34
C LEU A 99 1.87 -6.09 -4.80
N ASP A 100 1.58 -5.03 -5.53
CA ASP A 100 1.52 -5.07 -6.99
C ASP A 100 2.92 -4.93 -7.61
N ASN A 101 2.98 -5.07 -8.93
CA ASN A 101 4.23 -4.93 -9.67
C ASN A 101 4.58 -3.45 -9.93
N GLY A 102 4.32 -2.54 -9.00
CA GLY A 102 4.70 -1.13 -9.08
C GLY A 102 6.23 -0.93 -9.08
N ILE A 103 6.73 0.02 -9.87
CA ILE A 103 8.18 0.34 -9.93
C ILE A 103 8.68 0.98 -8.63
N GLU A 104 7.78 1.57 -7.85
CA GLU A 104 8.06 2.05 -6.50
C GLU A 104 8.50 0.91 -5.56
N ASN A 105 8.12 -0.34 -5.83
CA ASN A 105 8.45 -1.51 -5.01
C ASN A 105 9.81 -2.11 -5.36
N LYS A 106 10.63 -1.42 -6.17
CA LYS A 106 11.93 -1.92 -6.62
C LYS A 106 12.87 -2.28 -5.47
N ASN A 107 12.84 -1.51 -4.38
CA ASN A 107 13.67 -1.67 -3.20
C ASN A 107 13.01 -2.53 -2.10
N HIS A 108 12.11 -3.45 -2.47
CA HIS A 108 11.37 -4.26 -1.49
C HIS A 108 12.23 -5.10 -0.53
N LEU A 109 13.50 -5.38 -0.88
CA LEU A 109 14.46 -6.03 0.03
C LEU A 109 14.82 -5.15 1.25
N ASP A 110 14.61 -3.84 1.16
CA ASP A 110 14.85 -2.88 2.25
C ASP A 110 13.63 -2.76 3.19
N PHE A 111 12.52 -3.45 2.89
CA PHE A 111 11.32 -3.41 3.73
C PHE A 111 11.53 -4.24 5.01
N PRO A 112 10.86 -3.89 6.12
CA PRO A 112 10.94 -4.66 7.36
C PRO A 112 10.18 -6.01 7.29
N LEU A 113 9.41 -6.23 6.22
CA LEU A 113 8.60 -7.42 6.00
C LEU A 113 8.95 -8.04 4.65
N ASP A 114 8.90 -9.37 4.56
CA ASP A 114 9.07 -10.08 3.30
C ASP A 114 7.97 -9.67 2.31
N ALA A 115 8.39 -9.15 1.15
CA ALA A 115 7.48 -8.68 0.13
C ALA A 115 7.22 -9.73 -0.95
N TYR A 116 5.95 -9.99 -1.22
CA TYR A 116 5.48 -10.92 -2.23
C TYR A 116 4.63 -10.20 -3.27
N PHE A 117 4.80 -10.58 -4.54
CA PHE A 117 4.21 -9.84 -5.66
C PHE A 117 3.09 -10.62 -6.33
N CYS A 118 1.99 -9.91 -6.58
CA CYS A 118 0.84 -10.45 -7.31
C CYS A 118 1.22 -10.77 -8.77
N ASP A 119 0.52 -11.75 -9.34
CA ASP A 119 0.61 -12.05 -10.75
C ASP A 119 0.09 -10.87 -11.60
N PRO A 120 0.64 -10.66 -12.80
CA PRO A 120 0.08 -9.69 -13.74
C PRO A 120 -1.42 -9.94 -13.97
N HIS A 121 -2.19 -8.85 -14.06
CA HIS A 121 -3.63 -8.90 -14.30
C HIS A 121 -4.45 -9.68 -13.26
N SER A 122 -3.94 -9.83 -12.04
CA SER A 122 -4.58 -10.62 -10.97
C SER A 122 -4.98 -9.78 -9.74
N PRO A 123 -5.86 -8.77 -9.89
CA PRO A 123 -6.25 -7.89 -8.77
C PRO A 123 -6.92 -8.63 -7.61
N TRP A 124 -7.55 -9.78 -7.87
CA TRP A 124 -8.19 -10.62 -6.84
C TRP A 124 -7.21 -11.23 -5.83
N GLN A 125 -5.90 -11.18 -6.08
CA GLN A 125 -4.87 -11.62 -5.14
C GLN A 125 -4.66 -10.63 -3.99
N LYS A 126 -5.22 -9.42 -4.09
CA LYS A 126 -5.15 -8.35 -3.09
C LYS A 126 -6.51 -7.62 -2.92
N PRO A 127 -7.59 -8.34 -2.59
CA PRO A 127 -8.96 -7.82 -2.72
C PRO A 127 -9.39 -6.89 -1.58
N HIS A 128 -8.72 -6.92 -0.42
CA HIS A 128 -9.16 -6.16 0.76
C HIS A 128 -8.71 -4.71 0.69
N VAL A 129 -7.44 -4.48 0.30
CA VAL A 129 -6.90 -3.11 0.26
C VAL A 129 -7.63 -2.22 -0.75
N GLU A 130 -8.13 -2.78 -1.87
CA GLU A 130 -8.94 -2.00 -2.82
C GLU A 130 -10.23 -1.50 -2.16
N GLY A 131 -10.91 -2.37 -1.41
CA GLY A 131 -12.12 -2.03 -0.66
C GLY A 131 -11.86 -0.97 0.41
N ASP A 132 -10.78 -1.13 1.18
CA ASP A 132 -10.44 -0.21 2.26
C ASP A 132 -9.96 1.16 1.74
N ILE A 133 -9.19 1.20 0.65
CA ILE A 133 -8.87 2.46 -0.06
C ILE A 133 -10.14 3.10 -0.62
N GLY A 134 -11.07 2.29 -1.14
CA GLY A 134 -12.38 2.74 -1.58
C GLY A 134 -13.15 3.44 -0.47
N LEU A 135 -13.10 2.91 0.76
CA LEU A 135 -13.69 3.54 1.94
C LEU A 135 -12.98 4.84 2.32
N LEU A 136 -11.64 4.85 2.41
CA LEU A 136 -10.88 6.07 2.68
C LEU A 136 -11.22 7.18 1.67
N ARG A 137 -11.32 6.82 0.39
CA ARG A 137 -11.67 7.76 -0.67
C ARG A 137 -13.11 8.24 -0.60
N ARG A 138 -14.05 7.37 -0.26
CA ARG A 138 -15.47 7.72 -0.18
C ARG A 138 -15.77 8.68 0.97
N TRP A 139 -15.12 8.50 2.10
CA TRP A 139 -15.45 9.23 3.34
C TRP A 139 -14.60 10.46 3.58
N PHE A 140 -13.34 10.48 3.12
CA PHE A 140 -12.38 11.51 3.52
C PHE A 140 -11.58 12.11 2.38
N ILE A 141 -11.09 11.29 1.44
CA ILE A 141 -10.19 11.73 0.37
C ILE A 141 -10.77 11.38 -1.01
N PRO A 142 -11.78 12.13 -1.50
CA PRO A 142 -12.40 11.87 -2.79
C PRO A 142 -11.39 11.68 -3.94
N LYS A 143 -11.75 10.85 -4.93
CA LYS A 143 -10.96 10.78 -6.17
C LYS A 143 -10.90 12.17 -6.78
N GLY A 144 -9.69 12.67 -7.08
CA GLY A 144 -9.55 14.05 -7.56
C GLY A 144 -8.96 15.02 -6.53
N THR A 145 -8.79 14.62 -5.27
CA THR A 145 -8.17 15.45 -4.23
C THR A 145 -6.67 15.57 -4.42
N ASP A 146 -6.17 16.81 -4.42
CA ASP A 146 -4.74 17.10 -4.34
C ASP A 146 -4.21 16.73 -2.95
N LEU A 147 -3.29 15.76 -2.86
CA LEU A 147 -2.83 15.27 -1.56
C LEU A 147 -2.00 16.30 -0.79
N ARG A 148 -1.55 17.39 -1.42
CA ARG A 148 -0.92 18.52 -0.70
C ARG A 148 -1.85 19.15 0.32
N ASN A 149 -3.16 19.09 0.05
CA ASN A 149 -4.19 19.64 0.93
C ASN A 149 -4.58 18.68 2.07
N VAL A 150 -4.03 17.46 2.07
CA VAL A 150 -4.23 16.48 3.13
C VAL A 150 -2.93 16.38 3.91
N SER A 151 -2.90 16.85 5.14
CA SER A 151 -1.74 16.67 6.03
C SER A 151 -1.59 15.20 6.45
N GLU A 152 -0.37 14.80 6.85
CA GLU A 152 -0.14 13.46 7.42
C GLU A 152 -1.06 13.22 8.63
N LYS A 153 -1.21 14.22 9.50
CA LYS A 153 -2.10 14.15 10.67
C LYS A 153 -3.56 13.88 10.27
N GLN A 154 -4.06 14.51 9.21
CA GLN A 154 -5.40 14.24 8.71
C GLN A 154 -5.53 12.82 8.17
N LEU A 155 -4.55 12.35 7.39
CA LEU A 155 -4.53 10.97 6.89
C LEU A 155 -4.61 9.97 8.05
N GLN A 156 -3.75 10.12 9.07
CA GLN A 156 -3.76 9.25 10.25
C GLN A 156 -5.09 9.33 11.02
N THR A 157 -5.67 10.52 11.14
CA THR A 157 -7.01 10.69 11.76
C THR A 157 -8.07 9.91 10.99
N HIS A 158 -8.05 9.97 9.66
CA HIS A 158 -8.98 9.22 8.81
C HIS A 158 -8.79 7.71 8.97
N ILE A 159 -7.55 7.21 8.96
CA ILE A 159 -7.21 5.81 9.21
C ILE A 159 -7.74 5.38 10.59
N HIS A 160 -7.49 6.18 11.62
CA HIS A 160 -7.93 5.89 12.98
C HIS A 160 -9.45 5.79 13.09
N ILE A 161 -10.19 6.71 12.46
CA ILE A 161 -11.66 6.63 12.40
C ILE A 161 -12.10 5.34 11.69
N LEU A 162 -11.49 4.96 10.57
CA LEU A 162 -11.85 3.73 9.85
C LEU A 162 -11.53 2.45 10.63
N ASN A 163 -10.47 2.45 11.41
CA ASN A 163 -10.08 1.32 12.25
C ASN A 163 -10.98 1.18 13.48
N GLY A 164 -11.46 2.30 14.03
CA GLY A 164 -12.43 2.33 15.15
C GLY A 164 -13.88 2.04 14.74
N LYS A 165 -14.20 2.01 13.44
CA LYS A 165 -15.57 1.68 12.99
C LYS A 165 -15.88 0.20 13.20
N TYR A 166 -16.99 -0.07 13.88
CA TYR A 166 -17.58 -1.39 13.98
C TYR A 166 -18.04 -1.90 12.61
N ARG A 167 -17.64 -3.12 12.25
CA ARG A 167 -17.96 -3.73 10.96
C ARG A 167 -18.74 -5.03 11.14
N LYS A 168 -19.84 -5.19 10.41
CA LYS A 168 -20.63 -6.43 10.42
C LYS A 168 -19.78 -7.65 9.98
N SER A 169 -18.84 -7.47 9.04
CA SER A 169 -17.92 -8.52 8.60
C SER A 169 -16.98 -9.02 9.69
N LEU A 170 -16.76 -8.23 10.74
CA LEU A 170 -15.96 -8.56 11.91
C LEU A 170 -16.82 -8.98 13.12
N GLY A 171 -18.11 -9.29 12.90
CA GLY A 171 -19.02 -9.63 13.99
C GLY A 171 -19.39 -8.43 14.87
N TYR A 172 -19.52 -7.25 14.27
CA TYR A 172 -19.77 -5.98 14.97
C TYR A 172 -18.65 -5.58 15.94
N ALA A 173 -17.42 -6.00 15.66
CA ALA A 173 -16.19 -5.49 16.29
C ALA A 173 -15.50 -4.45 15.37
N SER A 174 -14.64 -3.62 15.96
CA SER A 174 -13.74 -2.72 15.24
C SER A 174 -12.46 -3.45 14.80
N ALA A 175 -11.75 -2.89 13.81
CA ALA A 175 -10.47 -3.45 13.38
C ALA A 175 -9.42 -3.39 14.51
N TYR A 176 -9.48 -2.37 15.36
CA TYR A 176 -8.61 -2.26 16.54
C TYR A 176 -8.86 -3.39 17.56
N GLU A 177 -10.11 -3.66 17.92
CA GLU A 177 -10.44 -4.73 18.87
C GLU A 177 -9.97 -6.10 18.38
N ILE A 178 -10.20 -6.40 17.10
CA ILE A 178 -9.75 -7.66 16.50
C ILE A 178 -8.21 -7.68 16.36
N GLY A 179 -7.59 -6.54 16.05
CA GLY A 179 -6.13 -6.39 15.98
C GLY A 179 -5.45 -6.74 17.30
N VAL A 180 -5.93 -6.16 18.41
CA VAL A 180 -5.44 -6.47 19.77
C VAL A 180 -5.70 -7.93 20.13
N LYS A 181 -6.91 -8.44 19.87
CA LYS A 181 -7.27 -9.83 20.16
C LYS A 181 -6.38 -10.84 19.43
N ARG A 182 -5.87 -10.49 18.25
CA ARG A 182 -4.96 -11.33 17.45
C ARG A 182 -3.47 -11.05 17.72
N GLY A 183 -3.13 -10.12 18.60
CA GLY A 183 -1.74 -9.74 18.88
C GLY A 183 -1.05 -9.01 17.72
N ILE A 184 -1.82 -8.43 16.79
CA ILE A 184 -1.31 -7.70 15.61
C ILE A 184 -0.82 -6.31 16.02
N ILE A 185 -1.50 -5.72 17.00
CA ILE A 185 -1.13 -4.47 17.68
C ILE A 185 -1.21 -4.71 19.19
N GLU A 186 -0.38 -4.03 19.97
CA GLU A 186 -0.32 -4.22 21.43
C GLU A 186 -1.56 -3.66 22.13
N THR A 187 -1.93 -2.42 21.79
CA THR A 187 -3.06 -1.71 22.41
C THR A 187 -3.84 -0.90 21.38
N ILE A 188 -5.09 -0.56 21.71
CA ILE A 188 -5.88 0.36 20.91
C ILE A 188 -5.32 1.77 21.11
N PRO A 189 -4.87 2.46 20.06
CA PRO A 189 -4.29 3.79 20.21
C PRO A 189 -5.39 4.79 20.61
N GLU A 190 -5.19 5.54 21.70
CA GLU A 190 -6.16 6.54 22.19
C GLU A 190 -6.31 7.75 21.24
N LYS A 191 -5.27 8.03 20.45
CA LYS A 191 -5.20 9.09 19.43
C LYS A 191 -4.75 8.49 18.10
N PRO A 192 -4.98 9.16 16.95
CA PRO A 192 -4.46 8.69 15.67
C PRO A 192 -2.96 8.42 15.76
N LEU A 193 -2.49 7.34 15.15
CA LEU A 193 -1.10 6.84 15.17
C LEU A 193 -0.03 7.82 14.61
N ALA A 194 -0.37 9.10 14.43
CA ALA A 194 0.47 10.17 13.90
C ALA A 194 1.36 10.88 14.95
N ASP A 195 1.10 10.71 16.24
CA ASP A 195 1.72 11.54 17.30
C ASP A 195 3.04 10.95 17.86
N TRP A 196 3.72 10.05 17.14
CA TRP A 196 4.95 9.37 17.61
C TRP A 196 6.28 10.12 17.34
N SER A 197 6.24 11.38 16.90
CA SER A 197 7.47 12.20 16.77
C SER A 197 7.92 12.90 18.05
N CYS A 198 7.35 12.59 19.23
CA CYS A 198 7.64 13.32 20.48
C CYS A 198 7.74 12.47 21.78
N ILE A 199 7.94 11.14 21.73
CA ILE A 199 8.24 10.36 22.96
C ILE A 199 9.60 9.67 22.81
N SER A 200 10.67 10.47 22.80
CA SER A 200 12.04 9.97 22.99
C SER A 200 12.94 10.97 23.73
N LEU A 201 12.40 11.72 24.70
CA LEU A 201 13.20 12.39 25.74
C LEU A 201 12.34 12.56 27.01
N GLY A 202 12.48 11.63 27.94
CA GLY A 202 11.74 11.66 29.20
C GLY A 202 11.95 10.43 30.08
N ASN A 203 13.22 10.05 30.29
CA ASN A 203 13.81 9.59 31.56
C ASN A 203 15.27 9.18 31.31
#